data_AF-A0A2S4UC50-F1
#
_entry.id   AF-A0A2S4UC50-F1
#
_cell.length_a   1.000
_cell.length_b   1.000
_cell.length_c   1.000
_cell.angle_alpha   90.00
_cell.angle_beta   90.00
_cell.angle_gamma   90.00
#
_symmetry.space_group_name_H-M   'P 1'
#
loop_
_entity.id
_entity.type
_entity.pdbx_description
1 polymer ?
#
loop_
_entity_poly.entity_id
_entity_poly.type
_entity_poly.pdbx_seq_one_letter_code
_entity_poly.pdbx_strand_id
1 'polypeptide(L)'
;MTAGHFFSLLSRMLPKSRTGGQFGAQGSSMEFSSSLAQFSPTSLGCLERGGQFGASEPNSPKEEGEISEDETEIDSSEAFPLDFSDEMCNRQSERARKTLKQTSLLSKSYCISSKPFLLRMSKKQKKTTFSIESQTFARSQNIIVTSNSTKKILFLLRFTPHDTSNPTFNVLAEIIEDLYIMSTHRSNLTNKKKLSGRMSGIGFRGGYEKGKSAGTYAIRKNLKASRAELDKCLQSKLPNHNRFISNRFRDFSQAAFKANAEALKEFGIPSWSDKAWECYENEPTPLCSNVIVTSNDFSNQSHCDKDKNIFTYGIFSYIDRTTGTPILPPSSTRGHGLRFPEYDCNIEFGTTPGIIEVLWKSNDIAHHTIGPTEELKSTKTSTHFGCSFQISHRLVSRAVRLKKLSKAQKLKRTMNQEERSRQKTHKKTKKKSEISKKSK
;
A
#
# COMPACT_ATOMS: atom_id res chain seq x y z
N MET A 1 47.56 -43.02 6.25
CA MET A 1 48.71 -42.58 7.06
C MET A 1 48.24 -41.50 8.03
N THR A 2 48.64 -41.68 9.28
CA THR A 2 48.73 -40.73 10.43
C THR A 2 49.38 -39.39 10.06
N ALA A 3 49.34 -38.30 10.87
CA ALA A 3 48.54 -37.89 12.04
C ALA A 3 48.84 -36.41 12.42
N GLY A 4 47.99 -35.78 13.26
CA GLY A 4 48.36 -34.72 14.23
C GLY A 4 48.57 -33.30 13.69
N HIS A 5 48.52 -32.17 14.44
CA HIS A 5 48.23 -31.82 15.85
C HIS A 5 48.03 -30.26 15.90
N PHE A 6 47.52 -29.55 16.94
CA PHE A 6 47.08 -29.87 18.31
C PHE A 6 45.87 -28.97 18.77
N PHE A 7 45.75 -28.70 20.07
CA PHE A 7 44.70 -27.97 20.82
C PHE A 7 44.81 -26.43 20.90
N SER A 8 43.68 -25.76 21.23
CA SER A 8 43.55 -25.01 22.51
C SER A 8 42.09 -24.79 22.93
N LEU A 9 41.77 -25.03 24.21
CA LEU A 9 40.51 -24.66 24.87
C LEU A 9 40.69 -23.33 25.60
N LEU A 10 39.61 -22.53 25.72
CA LEU A 10 39.32 -21.89 27.01
C LEU A 10 37.81 -21.74 27.23
N SER A 11 37.40 -21.75 28.50
CA SER A 11 36.01 -21.97 28.91
C SER A 11 35.53 -20.91 29.89
N ARG A 12 34.23 -20.60 29.83
CA ARG A 12 33.40 -19.88 30.82
C ARG A 12 33.74 -18.40 31.11
N MET A 13 32.70 -17.58 31.14
CA MET A 13 32.11 -17.01 32.37
C MET A 13 30.84 -16.21 32.01
N LEU A 14 29.71 -16.58 32.63
CA LEU A 14 28.52 -15.71 32.76
C LEU A 14 28.60 -14.98 34.11
N PRO A 15 27.96 -13.82 34.23
CA PRO A 15 27.23 -13.55 35.48
C PRO A 15 25.77 -13.11 35.25
N LYS A 16 24.92 -13.42 36.24
CA LYS A 16 23.51 -13.01 36.31
C LYS A 16 23.32 -11.79 37.20
N SER A 17 22.44 -10.88 36.78
CA SER A 17 21.47 -10.06 37.56
C SER A 17 21.77 -9.59 39.01
N ARG A 18 21.54 -8.29 39.28
CA ARG A 18 20.82 -7.72 40.46
C ARG A 18 20.50 -6.23 40.19
N THR A 19 19.23 -5.80 40.11
CA THR A 19 18.32 -5.24 41.16
C THR A 19 18.65 -3.85 41.72
N GLY A 20 17.70 -2.90 41.55
CA GLY A 20 17.39 -1.84 42.53
C GLY A 20 18.03 -0.46 42.33
N GLY A 21 17.22 0.60 42.41
CA GLY A 21 17.67 2.00 42.45
C GLY A 21 16.59 3.00 42.00
N GLN A 22 16.17 3.90 42.90
CA GLN A 22 15.16 4.95 42.67
C GLN A 22 15.72 6.30 43.19
N PHE A 23 15.09 7.43 42.83
CA PHE A 23 15.52 8.83 43.10
C PHE A 23 16.75 9.29 42.28
N GLY A 24 16.94 10.59 41.98
CA GLY A 24 16.14 11.79 42.25
C GLY A 24 16.61 12.96 41.35
N ALA A 25 15.92 14.11 41.37
CA ALA A 25 16.15 15.21 40.43
C ALA A 25 16.98 16.37 41.02
N GLN A 26 17.87 16.92 40.18
CA GLN A 26 18.49 18.27 40.13
C GLN A 26 19.71 18.15 39.19
N GLY A 27 20.14 19.13 38.38
CA GLY A 27 19.67 20.49 38.21
C GLY A 27 20.87 21.44 38.06
N SER A 28 21.36 21.69 36.85
CA SER A 28 22.30 22.78 36.57
C SER A 28 22.16 23.32 35.14
N SER A 29 22.21 24.64 35.03
CA SER A 29 22.15 25.41 33.79
C SER A 29 23.51 25.53 33.13
N MET A 30 23.54 25.61 31.79
CA MET A 30 24.38 26.61 31.13
C MET A 30 23.78 27.02 29.79
N GLU A 31 23.68 28.33 29.59
CA GLU A 31 23.28 28.96 28.34
C GLU A 31 24.44 28.94 27.34
N PHE A 32 24.16 29.07 26.03
CA PHE A 32 24.68 30.23 25.28
C PHE A 32 24.04 30.39 23.88
N SER A 33 23.81 31.67 23.52
CA SER A 33 23.79 32.24 22.16
C SER A 33 22.78 31.76 21.11
N SER A 34 21.78 32.61 20.91
CA SER A 34 20.98 32.74 19.69
C SER A 34 21.76 33.36 18.51
N SER A 35 21.42 32.98 17.28
CA SER A 35 21.44 33.94 16.16
C SER A 35 20.17 33.83 15.32
N LEU A 36 19.46 34.96 15.19
CA LEU A 36 18.22 35.10 14.45
C LEU A 36 18.48 36.05 13.28
N ALA A 37 18.38 35.57 12.04
CA ALA A 37 18.48 36.42 10.85
C ALA A 37 17.07 36.74 10.32
N GLN A 38 16.61 37.96 10.59
CA GLN A 38 15.38 38.50 10.02
C GLN A 38 15.62 38.94 8.57
N PHE A 39 14.65 38.72 7.68
CA PHE A 39 14.46 39.56 6.50
C PHE A 39 12.96 39.78 6.26
N SER A 40 12.57 41.05 6.19
CA SER A 40 11.21 41.52 5.86
C SER A 40 11.13 41.98 4.40
N PRO A 41 9.93 42.09 3.81
CA PRO A 41 9.77 42.24 2.36
C PRO A 41 9.74 43.69 1.88
N THR A 42 10.12 43.91 0.62
CA THR A 42 9.81 45.13 -0.13
C THR A 42 9.11 44.82 -1.44
N SER A 43 8.11 45.63 -1.75
CA SER A 43 7.31 45.61 -2.97
C SER A 43 7.82 46.65 -3.98
N LEU A 44 7.84 46.30 -5.26
CA LEU A 44 7.21 47.02 -6.38
C LEU A 44 7.64 46.36 -7.72
N GLY A 45 6.81 46.47 -8.77
CA GLY A 45 7.21 46.11 -10.13
C GLY A 45 6.13 45.41 -10.95
N CYS A 46 5.07 46.13 -11.33
CA CYS A 46 4.16 45.67 -12.38
C CYS A 46 4.88 45.60 -13.73
N LEU A 47 4.58 44.57 -14.53
CA LEU A 47 4.36 44.78 -15.96
C LEU A 47 3.34 43.77 -16.50
N GLU A 48 2.41 44.25 -17.32
CA GLU A 48 1.27 43.48 -17.83
C GLU A 48 1.56 42.80 -19.18
N ARG A 49 0.84 41.68 -19.40
CA ARG A 49 0.24 41.15 -20.65
C ARG A 49 0.01 39.65 -20.41
N GLY A 50 -1.17 39.05 -20.57
CA GLY A 50 -2.41 39.51 -21.21
C GLY A 50 -2.95 38.33 -22.03
N GLY A 51 -4.14 37.81 -21.70
CA GLY A 51 -4.65 36.59 -22.35
C GLY A 51 -5.69 35.80 -21.55
N GLN A 52 -6.80 36.45 -21.18
CA GLN A 52 -8.03 35.73 -20.79
C GLN A 52 -8.65 35.01 -22.00
N PHE A 53 -9.33 33.89 -21.74
CA PHE A 53 -10.67 33.49 -22.22
C PHE A 53 -10.92 32.08 -21.63
N GLY A 54 -12.01 31.74 -20.94
CA GLY A 54 -13.27 32.47 -20.72
C GLY A 54 -14.44 31.53 -21.03
N ALA A 55 -15.05 30.92 -20.00
CA ALA A 55 -16.31 30.17 -20.10
C ALA A 55 -16.89 29.87 -18.68
N SER A 56 -17.75 30.76 -18.22
CA SER A 56 -18.82 30.49 -17.23
C SER A 56 -19.84 29.51 -17.88
N GLU A 57 -20.64 28.67 -17.24
CA GLU A 57 -21.67 28.78 -16.17
C GLU A 57 -22.20 27.34 -15.86
N PRO A 58 -23.31 27.08 -15.11
CA PRO A 58 -24.00 27.87 -14.08
C PRO A 58 -24.12 27.11 -12.72
N ASN A 59 -24.70 27.78 -11.71
CA ASN A 59 -25.19 27.16 -10.48
C ASN A 59 -26.54 26.45 -10.68
N SER A 60 -26.73 25.28 -10.07
CA SER A 60 -28.00 24.75 -9.52
C SER A 60 -27.73 23.39 -8.82
N PRO A 61 -28.67 22.83 -8.04
CA PRO A 61 -28.74 23.03 -6.59
C PRO A 61 -28.07 21.92 -5.79
N LYS A 62 -27.93 22.13 -4.48
CA LYS A 62 -27.63 21.05 -3.54
C LYS A 62 -28.89 20.22 -3.31
N GLU A 63 -28.91 18.98 -3.75
CA GLU A 63 -29.78 17.96 -3.16
C GLU A 63 -28.99 17.26 -2.04
N GLU A 64 -29.41 17.48 -0.79
CA GLU A 64 -28.97 16.70 0.35
C GLU A 64 -29.77 15.39 0.38
N GLY A 65 -29.31 14.41 -0.41
CA GLY A 65 -29.80 13.05 -0.33
C GLY A 65 -29.16 12.34 0.86
N GLU A 66 -29.94 12.11 1.93
CA GLU A 66 -29.56 11.21 3.00
C GLU A 66 -29.31 9.80 2.41
N ILE A 67 -28.07 9.33 2.51
CA ILE A 67 -27.73 7.94 2.19
C ILE A 67 -27.82 7.17 3.50
N SER A 68 -28.84 6.31 3.61
CA SER A 68 -29.03 5.44 4.77
C SER A 68 -27.80 4.55 5.00
N GLU A 69 -27.16 4.70 6.15
CA GLU A 69 -26.07 3.83 6.59
C GLU A 69 -26.65 2.47 7.02
N ASP A 70 -26.70 1.52 6.11
CA ASP A 70 -26.93 0.10 6.45
C ASP A 70 -25.64 -0.49 7.07
N GLU A 71 -25.32 -0.04 8.29
CA GLU A 71 -24.30 -0.69 9.11
C GLU A 71 -24.82 -2.08 9.50
N THR A 72 -24.06 -3.14 9.19
CA THR A 72 -24.42 -4.50 9.61
C THR A 72 -24.41 -4.60 11.13
N GLU A 73 -25.57 -4.44 11.75
CA GLU A 73 -25.80 -4.71 13.15
C GLU A 73 -25.56 -6.18 13.45
N ILE A 74 -24.46 -6.47 14.13
CA ILE A 74 -24.29 -7.74 14.81
C ILE A 74 -25.09 -7.66 16.10
N ASP A 75 -26.26 -8.29 16.10
CA ASP A 75 -27.05 -8.49 17.32
C ASP A 75 -26.19 -9.18 18.39
N SER A 76 -26.27 -8.66 19.61
CA SER A 76 -25.53 -9.15 20.77
C SER A 76 -26.35 -10.08 21.66
N SER A 77 -27.59 -10.42 21.25
CA SER A 77 -28.53 -11.22 22.04
C SER A 77 -28.27 -12.74 22.01
N GLU A 78 -27.66 -13.28 20.94
CA GLU A 78 -27.49 -14.74 20.79
C GLU A 78 -26.33 -15.30 21.63
N ALA A 79 -26.67 -15.85 22.80
CA ALA A 79 -25.77 -16.56 23.69
C ALA A 79 -25.40 -17.96 23.17
N PHE A 80 -24.53 -18.03 22.15
CA PHE A 80 -24.00 -19.30 21.67
C PHE A 80 -23.09 -19.99 22.70
N PRO A 81 -23.31 -21.30 23.01
CA PRO A 81 -22.38 -22.07 23.83
C PRO A 81 -21.03 -22.18 23.11
N LEU A 82 -19.95 -21.77 23.79
CA LEU A 82 -18.59 -22.01 23.35
C LEU A 82 -17.91 -22.94 24.35
N ASP A 83 -17.53 -24.12 23.86
CA ASP A 83 -16.85 -25.15 24.63
C ASP A 83 -15.40 -24.73 24.90
N PHE A 84 -15.19 -24.09 26.05
CA PHE A 84 -13.88 -23.82 26.64
C PHE A 84 -13.80 -24.63 27.93
N SER A 85 -12.73 -25.40 28.14
CA SER A 85 -12.54 -26.08 29.43
C SER A 85 -12.45 -25.05 30.58
N ASP A 86 -13.33 -25.21 31.57
CA ASP A 86 -13.52 -24.23 32.65
C ASP A 86 -12.24 -23.89 33.41
N GLU A 87 -11.31 -24.85 33.54
CA GLU A 87 -10.00 -24.66 34.17
C GLU A 87 -9.17 -23.52 33.56
N MET A 88 -9.20 -23.33 32.23
CA MET A 88 -8.46 -22.24 31.59
C MET A 88 -9.19 -20.89 31.68
N CYS A 89 -10.52 -20.91 31.83
CA CYS A 89 -11.35 -19.71 31.89
C CYS A 89 -11.21 -19.00 33.25
N ASN A 90 -11.12 -19.78 34.33
CA ASN A 90 -11.10 -19.29 35.71
C ASN A 90 -9.85 -18.48 36.08
N ARG A 91 -8.71 -18.68 35.40
CA ARG A 91 -7.47 -17.91 35.65
C ARG A 91 -7.39 -16.57 34.89
N GLN A 92 -8.36 -16.26 34.03
CA GLN A 92 -8.33 -15.07 33.19
C GLN A 92 -9.22 -13.95 33.73
N SER A 93 -8.77 -12.70 33.60
CA SER A 93 -9.61 -11.53 33.88
C SER A 93 -10.79 -11.45 32.91
N GLU A 94 -11.92 -10.86 33.34
CA GLU A 94 -13.08 -10.69 32.47
C GLU A 94 -12.73 -10.00 31.15
N ARG A 95 -11.81 -9.02 31.18
CA ARG A 95 -11.35 -8.29 30.00
C ARG A 95 -10.67 -9.22 28.99
N ALA A 96 -9.90 -10.20 29.46
CA ALA A 96 -9.30 -11.22 28.61
C ALA A 96 -10.37 -12.13 28.00
N ARG A 97 -11.30 -12.65 28.81
CA ARG A 97 -12.43 -13.49 28.33
C ARG A 97 -13.28 -12.75 27.28
N LYS A 98 -13.66 -11.49 27.55
CA LYS A 98 -14.40 -10.61 26.61
C LYS A 98 -13.61 -10.39 25.30
N THR A 99 -12.29 -10.23 25.38
CA THR A 99 -11.42 -10.10 24.19
C THR A 99 -11.36 -11.41 23.38
N LEU A 100 -11.25 -12.57 24.03
CA LEU A 100 -11.24 -13.87 23.35
C LEU A 100 -12.56 -14.14 22.62
N LYS A 101 -13.71 -13.94 23.29
CA LYS A 101 -15.04 -14.06 22.66
C LYS A 101 -15.18 -13.15 21.44
N GLN A 102 -14.79 -11.87 21.56
CA GLN A 102 -14.79 -10.92 20.45
C GLN A 102 -13.84 -11.32 19.30
N THR A 103 -12.66 -11.85 19.63
CA THR A 103 -11.67 -12.30 18.62
C THR A 103 -12.20 -13.51 17.86
N SER A 104 -12.81 -14.48 18.55
CA SER A 104 -13.44 -15.66 17.97
C SER A 104 -14.63 -15.33 17.07
N LEU A 105 -15.43 -14.32 17.43
CA LEU A 105 -16.51 -13.82 16.58
C LEU A 105 -15.95 -13.18 15.30
N LEU A 106 -14.99 -12.26 15.44
CA LEU A 106 -14.38 -11.56 14.30
C LEU A 106 -13.60 -12.51 13.37
N SER A 107 -12.97 -13.57 13.90
CA SER A 107 -12.24 -14.54 13.07
C SER A 107 -13.14 -15.36 12.13
N LYS A 108 -14.45 -15.41 12.37
CA LYS A 108 -15.41 -16.01 11.42
C LYS A 108 -15.54 -15.20 10.12
N SER A 109 -15.26 -13.89 10.17
CA SER A 109 -15.42 -12.95 9.04
C SER A 109 -14.09 -12.41 8.50
N TYR A 110 -13.01 -12.49 9.30
CA TYR A 110 -11.72 -11.87 9.01
C TYR A 110 -10.54 -12.80 9.32
N CYS A 111 -9.55 -12.86 8.42
CA CYS A 111 -8.36 -13.71 8.54
C CYS A 111 -8.71 -15.20 8.73
N ILE A 112 -9.66 -15.68 7.93
CA ILE A 112 -10.47 -16.91 8.15
C ILE A 112 -9.60 -18.18 8.30
N SER A 113 -8.49 -18.28 7.56
CA SER A 113 -7.56 -19.43 7.64
C SER A 113 -6.68 -19.48 8.90
N SER A 114 -6.86 -18.57 9.88
CA SER A 114 -5.90 -18.37 10.96
C SER A 114 -6.54 -18.03 12.31
N LYS A 115 -5.73 -18.07 13.39
CA LYS A 115 -6.11 -17.51 14.70
C LYS A 115 -5.54 -16.09 14.82
N PRO A 116 -6.34 -15.03 14.59
CA PRO A 116 -5.86 -13.66 14.65
C PRO A 116 -5.66 -13.17 16.08
N PHE A 117 -4.81 -12.16 16.24
CA PHE A 117 -4.71 -11.37 17.45
C PHE A 117 -5.53 -10.07 17.31
N LEU A 118 -6.40 -9.77 18.28
CA LEU A 118 -7.24 -8.57 18.27
C LEU A 118 -6.57 -7.39 18.99
N LEU A 119 -6.31 -6.32 18.24
CA LEU A 119 -5.95 -5.00 18.77
C LEU A 119 -7.16 -4.05 18.75
N ARG A 120 -7.31 -3.27 19.82
CA ARG A 120 -8.33 -2.22 19.98
C ARG A 120 -7.64 -0.87 20.15
N MET A 121 -7.97 0.08 19.28
CA MET A 121 -7.33 1.39 19.19
C MET A 121 -8.32 2.51 19.50
N SER A 122 -7.95 3.37 20.46
CA SER A 122 -8.66 4.62 20.74
C SER A 122 -8.17 5.75 19.82
N LYS A 123 -9.07 6.64 19.38
CA LYS A 123 -8.69 7.94 18.81
C LYS A 123 -8.13 8.87 19.90
N LYS A 124 -6.88 8.65 20.32
CA LYS A 124 -6.15 9.44 21.30
C LYS A 124 -4.66 9.45 20.97
N GLN A 125 -4.04 10.62 21.05
CA GLN A 125 -2.58 10.72 21.12
C GLN A 125 -2.09 10.02 22.38
N LYS A 126 -0.98 9.28 22.28
CA LYS A 126 -0.35 8.60 23.40
C LYS A 126 0.93 9.36 23.77
N LYS A 127 1.43 9.14 25.00
CA LYS A 127 2.78 9.59 25.39
C LYS A 127 3.88 8.96 24.52
N THR A 128 3.60 7.80 23.95
CA THR A 128 4.46 7.08 23.02
C THR A 128 3.58 6.42 21.97
N THR A 129 3.82 6.74 20.71
CA THR A 129 3.09 6.15 19.57
C THR A 129 3.15 4.63 19.61
N PHE A 130 2.00 3.97 19.39
CA PHE A 130 1.96 2.52 19.38
C PHE A 130 2.57 1.99 18.09
N SER A 131 3.55 1.09 18.21
CA SER A 131 4.23 0.48 17.06
C SER A 131 3.77 -0.97 16.90
N ILE A 132 3.22 -1.31 15.73
CA ILE A 132 3.03 -2.69 15.30
C ILE A 132 4.33 -3.11 14.60
N GLU A 133 4.97 -4.12 15.17
CA GLU A 133 6.32 -4.57 14.85
C GLU A 133 6.50 -6.06 15.23
N SER A 134 7.69 -6.63 15.07
CA SER A 134 7.98 -8.05 15.33
C SER A 134 7.43 -8.58 16.66
N GLN A 135 7.55 -7.86 17.78
CA GLN A 135 7.01 -8.27 19.08
C GLN A 135 5.47 -8.36 19.09
N THR A 136 4.79 -7.59 18.24
CA THR A 136 3.34 -7.69 18.06
C THR A 136 2.98 -8.92 17.23
N PHE A 137 3.70 -9.16 16.13
CA PHE A 137 3.48 -10.33 15.27
C PHE A 137 3.90 -11.66 15.92
N ALA A 138 4.77 -11.64 16.92
CA ALA A 138 5.09 -12.80 17.76
C ALA A 138 3.85 -13.35 18.51
N ARG A 139 2.78 -12.56 18.68
CA ARG A 139 1.50 -13.02 19.26
C ARG A 139 0.59 -13.71 18.25
N SER A 140 0.60 -13.24 17.01
CA SER A 140 0.03 -13.90 15.84
C SER A 140 0.51 -13.16 14.59
N GLN A 141 0.85 -13.91 13.54
CA GLN A 141 1.13 -13.35 12.21
C GLN A 141 -0.08 -12.64 11.62
N ASN A 142 -1.30 -12.88 12.14
CA ASN A 142 -2.54 -12.24 11.70
C ASN A 142 -3.06 -11.31 12.78
N ILE A 143 -3.35 -10.05 12.45
CA ILE A 143 -3.84 -9.07 13.41
C ILE A 143 -5.11 -8.41 12.86
N ILE A 144 -6.15 -8.37 13.67
CA ILE A 144 -7.37 -7.58 13.43
C ILE A 144 -7.24 -6.31 14.28
N VAL A 145 -7.25 -5.14 13.65
CA VAL A 145 -7.23 -3.85 14.36
C VAL A 145 -8.60 -3.18 14.26
N THR A 146 -9.18 -2.92 15.41
CA THR A 146 -10.51 -2.30 15.56
C THR A 146 -10.40 -0.99 16.32
N SER A 147 -11.46 -0.19 16.27
CA SER A 147 -11.59 0.97 17.16
C SER A 147 -11.82 0.53 18.63
N ASN A 148 -12.07 1.46 19.55
CA ASN A 148 -12.55 1.11 20.88
C ASN A 148 -13.87 0.31 20.85
N SER A 149 -14.74 0.57 19.87
CA SER A 149 -15.83 -0.34 19.52
C SER A 149 -15.30 -1.42 18.56
N THR A 150 -15.60 -2.69 18.87
CA THR A 150 -15.29 -3.81 17.99
C THR A 150 -16.15 -3.84 16.72
N LYS A 151 -17.21 -3.02 16.65
CA LYS A 151 -18.04 -2.82 15.46
C LYS A 151 -17.22 -2.24 14.29
N LYS A 152 -16.30 -1.29 14.55
CA LYS A 152 -15.51 -0.63 13.49
C LYS A 152 -14.14 -1.28 13.30
N ILE A 153 -14.01 -2.11 12.27
CA ILE A 153 -12.71 -2.55 11.73
C ILE A 153 -11.96 -1.35 11.16
N LEU A 154 -10.68 -1.22 11.51
CA LEU A 154 -9.79 -0.18 11.00
C LEU A 154 -8.94 -0.73 9.86
N PHE A 155 -8.15 -1.75 10.18
CA PHE A 155 -7.28 -2.44 9.25
C PHE A 155 -6.97 -3.85 9.75
N LEU A 156 -6.66 -4.73 8.80
CA LEU A 156 -6.22 -6.10 9.02
C LEU A 156 -4.78 -6.22 8.56
N LEU A 157 -3.98 -7.00 9.27
CA LEU A 157 -2.57 -7.23 8.95
C LEU A 157 -2.26 -8.71 8.83
N ARG A 158 -1.34 -9.01 7.93
CA ARG A 158 -0.59 -10.27 7.94
C ARG A 158 0.89 -9.98 7.81
N PHE A 159 1.68 -10.70 8.58
CA PHE A 159 3.13 -10.73 8.47
C PHE A 159 3.57 -12.11 7.99
N THR A 160 4.28 -12.13 6.88
CA THR A 160 5.00 -13.31 6.39
C THR A 160 6.49 -13.05 6.68
N PRO A 161 7.11 -13.80 7.62
CA PRO A 161 8.54 -13.65 7.93
C PRO A 161 9.43 -13.81 6.69
N HIS A 162 10.62 -13.22 6.73
CA HIS A 162 11.63 -13.45 5.70
C HIS A 162 12.19 -14.90 5.79
N ASP A 163 11.56 -15.80 5.04
CA ASP A 163 11.84 -17.25 5.05
C ASP A 163 11.61 -17.83 3.65
N THR A 164 12.70 -18.17 2.95
CA THR A 164 12.67 -18.73 1.60
C THR A 164 12.20 -20.18 1.53
N SER A 165 12.03 -20.87 2.67
CA SER A 165 11.38 -22.18 2.72
C SER A 165 9.84 -22.06 2.67
N ASN A 166 9.30 -20.88 2.98
CA ASN A 166 7.85 -20.64 3.00
C ASN A 166 7.31 -20.38 1.58
N PRO A 167 6.41 -21.24 1.05
CA PRO A 167 5.88 -21.07 -0.31
C PRO A 167 5.05 -19.78 -0.47
N THR A 168 4.40 -19.29 0.59
CA THR A 168 3.67 -18.02 0.57
C THR A 168 4.62 -16.84 0.44
N PHE A 169 5.77 -16.88 1.13
CA PHE A 169 6.82 -15.88 1.00
C PHE A 169 7.36 -15.84 -0.43
N ASN A 170 7.67 -17.00 -1.02
CA ASN A 170 8.24 -17.09 -2.36
C ASN A 170 7.31 -16.52 -3.45
N VAL A 171 6.00 -16.79 -3.38
CA VAL A 171 5.03 -16.19 -4.33
C VAL A 171 4.85 -14.69 -4.10
N LEU A 172 4.85 -14.22 -2.85
CA LEU A 172 4.84 -12.79 -2.55
C LEU A 172 6.12 -12.10 -3.04
N ALA A 173 7.28 -12.75 -2.93
CA ALA A 173 8.56 -12.26 -3.41
C ALA A 173 8.56 -12.08 -4.94
N GLU A 174 8.11 -13.08 -5.71
CA GLU A 174 7.97 -12.95 -7.17
C GLU A 174 7.04 -11.78 -7.56
N ILE A 175 5.91 -11.62 -6.85
CA ILE A 175 4.98 -10.52 -7.09
C ILE A 175 5.65 -9.16 -6.80
N ILE A 176 6.41 -9.04 -5.70
CA ILE A 176 7.14 -7.82 -5.35
C ILE A 176 8.22 -7.50 -6.40
N GLU A 177 9.02 -8.48 -6.79
CA GLU A 177 10.06 -8.36 -7.83
C GLU A 177 9.47 -7.86 -9.16
N ASP A 178 8.47 -8.57 -9.69
CA ASP A 178 7.84 -8.23 -10.95
C ASP A 178 7.20 -6.84 -10.93
N LEU A 179 6.45 -6.52 -9.86
CA LEU A 179 5.83 -5.20 -9.68
C LEU A 179 6.88 -4.10 -9.55
N TYR A 180 7.97 -4.33 -8.82
CA TYR A 180 9.06 -3.37 -8.67
C TYR A 180 9.76 -3.11 -10.01
N ILE A 181 10.15 -4.16 -10.74
CA ILE A 181 10.79 -4.06 -12.07
C ILE A 181 9.86 -3.30 -13.03
N MET A 182 8.59 -3.70 -13.13
CA MET A 182 7.58 -3.00 -13.92
C MET A 182 7.43 -1.53 -13.49
N SER A 183 7.49 -1.23 -12.19
CA SER A 183 7.46 0.14 -11.67
C SER A 183 8.62 0.96 -12.23
N THR A 184 9.83 0.39 -12.32
CA THR A 184 11.00 1.09 -12.87
C THR A 184 10.78 1.46 -14.34
N HIS A 185 10.06 0.62 -15.09
CA HIS A 185 9.72 0.85 -16.50
C HIS A 185 8.67 1.95 -16.71
N ARG A 186 7.87 2.31 -15.69
CA ARG A 186 6.85 3.38 -15.74
C ARG A 186 7.42 4.76 -15.38
N SER A 187 6.73 5.84 -15.73
CA SER A 187 7.11 7.20 -15.29
C SER A 187 6.93 7.38 -13.77
N ASN A 188 7.73 8.26 -13.15
CA ASN A 188 7.44 8.73 -11.78
C ASN A 188 6.15 9.57 -11.83
N LEU A 189 5.18 9.26 -10.98
CA LEU A 189 3.93 9.99 -10.86
C LEU A 189 4.12 11.20 -9.94
N THR A 190 3.47 12.31 -10.31
CA THR A 190 3.33 13.50 -9.46
C THR A 190 2.01 13.41 -8.69
N ASN A 191 2.04 13.77 -7.41
CA ASN A 191 0.87 13.83 -6.54
C ASN A 191 1.13 14.97 -5.52
N LYS A 192 0.14 15.85 -5.29
CA LYS A 192 0.26 16.98 -4.36
C LYS A 192 0.58 16.56 -2.92
N LYS A 193 0.21 15.34 -2.52
CA LYS A 193 0.45 14.77 -1.19
C LYS A 193 1.80 14.07 -1.05
N LYS A 194 2.48 13.75 -2.14
CA LYS A 194 3.79 13.09 -2.12
C LYS A 194 4.86 14.07 -1.68
N LEU A 195 5.66 13.69 -0.69
CA LEU A 195 6.77 14.49 -0.15
C LEU A 195 8.11 14.06 -0.76
N SER A 196 8.38 12.75 -0.83
CA SER A 196 9.67 12.22 -1.29
C SER A 196 9.54 10.97 -2.18
N GLY A 197 10.69 10.55 -2.72
CA GLY A 197 10.88 9.25 -3.38
C GLY A 197 10.15 9.03 -4.71
N ARG A 198 9.71 7.80 -4.94
CA ARG A 198 9.17 7.32 -6.22
C ARG A 198 7.77 6.74 -6.06
N MET A 199 6.91 7.02 -7.03
CA MET A 199 5.57 6.44 -7.14
C MET A 199 5.28 6.13 -8.62
N SER A 200 4.73 4.96 -8.92
CA SER A 200 4.49 4.46 -10.28
C SER A 200 3.16 3.71 -10.34
N GLY A 201 2.48 3.67 -11.48
CA GLY A 201 1.24 2.90 -11.62
C GLY A 201 1.35 1.78 -12.65
N ILE A 202 0.66 0.67 -12.39
CA ILE A 202 0.50 -0.52 -13.25
C ILE A 202 -1.02 -0.78 -13.40
N GLY A 203 -1.47 -1.39 -14.49
CA GLY A 203 -2.90 -1.56 -14.80
C GLY A 203 -3.53 -0.34 -15.48
N PHE A 204 -4.82 -0.10 -15.24
CA PHE A 204 -5.66 0.89 -15.90
C PHE A 204 -5.77 2.22 -15.15
N ARG A 205 -5.99 3.31 -15.90
CA ARG A 205 -6.19 4.66 -15.38
C ARG A 205 -7.08 5.49 -16.29
N GLY A 206 -7.57 6.62 -15.77
CA GLY A 206 -8.20 7.64 -16.61
C GLY A 206 -7.26 8.08 -17.74
N GLY A 207 -7.83 8.27 -18.94
CA GLY A 207 -7.09 8.70 -20.14
C GLY A 207 -6.72 10.18 -20.08
N TYR A 208 -5.54 10.51 -20.60
CA TYR A 208 -5.06 11.90 -20.74
C TYR A 208 -4.63 12.20 -22.19
N GLU A 209 -4.69 11.20 -23.06
CA GLU A 209 -4.37 11.30 -24.48
C GLU A 209 -5.58 11.84 -25.26
N LYS A 210 -5.36 12.68 -26.28
CA LYS A 210 -6.44 13.27 -27.10
C LYS A 210 -7.39 12.17 -27.63
N GLY A 211 -8.68 12.32 -27.35
CA GLY A 211 -9.73 11.37 -27.72
C GLY A 211 -9.86 10.12 -26.83
N LYS A 212 -8.92 9.85 -25.93
CA LYS A 212 -8.95 8.68 -25.03
C LYS A 212 -9.51 9.05 -23.65
N SER A 213 -10.42 8.23 -23.15
CA SER A 213 -11.13 8.40 -21.89
C SER A 213 -10.57 7.50 -20.77
N ALA A 214 -9.99 6.35 -21.12
CA ALA A 214 -9.30 5.43 -20.21
C ALA A 214 -8.15 4.72 -20.94
N GLY A 215 -7.24 4.09 -20.19
CA GLY A 215 -6.21 3.22 -20.74
C GLY A 215 -5.12 2.86 -19.73
N THR A 216 -4.13 2.07 -20.13
CA THR A 216 -3.09 1.58 -19.21
C THR A 216 -2.08 2.65 -18.79
N TYR A 217 -1.35 2.43 -17.69
CA TYR A 217 -0.17 3.22 -17.33
C TYR A 217 0.99 2.99 -18.31
N ALA A 218 1.60 4.09 -18.77
CA ALA A 218 2.62 4.07 -19.81
C ALA A 218 4.02 3.69 -19.30
N ILE A 219 4.71 2.79 -20.04
CA ILE A 219 6.18 2.70 -19.97
C ILE A 219 6.82 4.04 -20.37
N ARG A 220 8.00 4.36 -19.82
CA ARG A 220 8.77 5.58 -20.15
C ARG A 220 9.08 5.63 -21.65
N LYS A 221 9.23 6.84 -22.20
CA LYS A 221 9.52 7.05 -23.64
C LYS A 221 10.87 6.50 -24.08
N ASN A 222 11.86 6.50 -23.17
CA ASN A 222 13.26 6.16 -23.46
C ASN A 222 13.66 4.80 -22.86
N LEU A 223 12.71 3.87 -22.69
CA LEU A 223 13.01 2.52 -22.20
C LEU A 223 13.81 1.74 -23.27
N LYS A 224 14.86 1.02 -22.85
CA LYS A 224 15.63 0.12 -23.74
C LYS A 224 14.71 -1.00 -24.26
N ALA A 225 14.96 -1.49 -25.49
CA ALA A 225 14.14 -2.51 -26.12
C ALA A 225 14.05 -3.81 -25.29
N SER A 226 15.18 -4.29 -24.75
CA SER A 226 15.22 -5.46 -23.86
C SER A 226 14.34 -5.30 -22.61
N ARG A 227 14.33 -4.10 -21.99
CA ARG A 227 13.44 -3.80 -20.86
C ARG A 227 11.97 -3.69 -21.26
N ALA A 228 11.67 -3.28 -22.49
CA ALA A 228 10.31 -3.26 -23.01
C ALA A 228 9.77 -4.67 -23.30
N GLU A 229 10.62 -5.59 -23.76
CA GLU A 229 10.24 -7.00 -23.91
C GLU A 229 10.11 -7.69 -22.56
N LEU A 230 11.02 -7.44 -21.61
CA LEU A 230 10.85 -7.88 -20.22
C LEU A 230 9.52 -7.38 -19.64
N ASP A 231 9.16 -6.11 -19.83
CA ASP A 231 7.85 -5.58 -19.40
C ASP A 231 6.68 -6.37 -19.98
N LYS A 232 6.77 -6.84 -21.22
CA LYS A 232 5.74 -7.65 -21.89
C LYS A 232 5.66 -9.07 -21.29
N CYS A 233 6.79 -9.68 -20.95
CA CYS A 233 6.82 -10.97 -20.23
C CYS A 233 6.21 -10.84 -18.82
N LEU A 234 6.54 -9.77 -18.09
CA LEU A 234 5.96 -9.48 -16.77
C LEU A 234 4.44 -9.25 -16.86
N GLN A 235 3.97 -8.56 -17.91
CA GLN A 235 2.54 -8.38 -18.17
C GLN A 235 1.79 -9.71 -18.39
N SER A 236 2.43 -10.75 -18.94
CA SER A 236 1.81 -12.08 -19.03
C SER A 236 1.70 -12.84 -17.72
N LYS A 237 2.49 -12.49 -16.69
CA LYS A 237 2.37 -13.09 -15.35
C LYS A 237 1.20 -12.53 -14.53
N LEU A 238 0.80 -11.29 -14.77
CA LEU A 238 -0.17 -10.58 -13.92
C LEU A 238 -1.49 -11.31 -13.64
N PRO A 239 -2.09 -12.11 -14.53
CA PRO A 239 -3.29 -12.89 -14.21
C PRO A 239 -3.07 -13.91 -13.08
N ASN A 240 -1.88 -14.53 -13.00
CA ASN A 240 -1.52 -15.44 -11.90
C ASN A 240 -1.34 -14.65 -10.60
N HIS A 241 -0.68 -13.50 -10.67
CA HIS A 241 -0.51 -12.60 -9.53
C HIS A 241 -1.87 -12.11 -9.01
N ASN A 242 -2.79 -11.73 -9.91
CA ASN A 242 -4.14 -11.34 -9.55
C ASN A 242 -4.90 -12.49 -8.85
N ARG A 243 -4.72 -13.74 -9.30
CA ARG A 243 -5.33 -14.93 -8.67
C ARG A 243 -4.81 -15.18 -7.27
N PHE A 244 -3.50 -15.11 -7.07
CA PHE A 244 -2.90 -15.25 -5.75
C PHE A 244 -3.39 -14.12 -4.81
N ILE A 245 -3.24 -12.85 -5.22
CA ILE A 245 -3.67 -11.68 -4.46
C ILE A 245 -5.18 -11.72 -4.17
N SER A 246 -6.00 -12.23 -5.09
CA SER A 246 -7.43 -12.41 -4.88
C SER A 246 -7.75 -13.38 -3.76
N ASN A 247 -7.02 -14.50 -3.68
CA ASN A 247 -7.14 -15.44 -2.57
C ASN A 247 -6.62 -14.83 -1.25
N ARG A 248 -5.51 -14.06 -1.29
CA ARG A 248 -5.01 -13.32 -0.12
C ARG A 248 -6.06 -12.35 0.43
N PHE A 249 -6.68 -11.56 -0.45
CA PHE A 249 -7.71 -10.58 -0.11
C PHE A 249 -8.98 -11.26 0.44
N ARG A 250 -9.44 -12.33 -0.20
CA ARG A 250 -10.63 -13.11 0.21
C ARG A 250 -10.49 -13.68 1.61
N ASP A 251 -9.31 -14.20 1.93
CA ASP A 251 -8.98 -14.76 3.24
C ASP A 251 -8.84 -13.66 4.33
N PHE A 252 -8.40 -12.45 3.96
CA PHE A 252 -8.54 -11.29 4.84
C PHE A 252 -10.00 -10.94 5.13
N SER A 253 -10.85 -10.85 4.10
CA SER A 253 -12.30 -10.70 4.26
C SER A 253 -13.06 -11.06 2.99
N GLN A 254 -13.94 -12.07 3.09
CA GLN A 254 -14.82 -12.49 1.99
C GLN A 254 -15.83 -11.40 1.59
N ALA A 255 -16.28 -10.58 2.55
CA ALA A 255 -17.18 -9.46 2.31
C ALA A 255 -16.49 -8.32 1.53
N ALA A 256 -15.30 -7.91 1.97
CA ALA A 256 -14.51 -6.89 1.27
C ALA A 256 -14.12 -7.33 -0.16
N PHE A 257 -13.79 -8.63 -0.34
CA PHE A 257 -13.55 -9.22 -1.65
C PHE A 257 -14.75 -9.04 -2.59
N LYS A 258 -15.96 -9.41 -2.12
CA LYS A 258 -17.19 -9.27 -2.90
C LYS A 258 -17.47 -7.82 -3.26
N ALA A 259 -17.43 -6.90 -2.28
CA ALA A 259 -17.74 -5.51 -2.50
C ALA A 259 -16.79 -4.80 -3.49
N ASN A 260 -15.47 -5.09 -3.43
CA ASN A 260 -14.54 -4.56 -4.44
C ASN A 260 -14.82 -5.19 -5.83
N ALA A 261 -15.08 -6.49 -5.93
CA ALA A 261 -15.42 -7.15 -7.20
C ALA A 261 -16.71 -6.60 -7.82
N GLU A 262 -17.75 -6.40 -7.00
CA GLU A 262 -19.03 -5.80 -7.38
C GLU A 262 -18.83 -4.37 -7.89
N ALA A 263 -18.00 -3.56 -7.23
CA ALA A 263 -17.68 -2.21 -7.70
C ALA A 263 -17.02 -2.19 -9.09
N LEU A 264 -16.08 -3.10 -9.40
CA LEU A 264 -15.51 -3.18 -10.77
C LEU A 264 -16.57 -3.60 -11.78
N LYS A 265 -17.40 -4.59 -11.44
CA LYS A 265 -18.48 -5.10 -12.30
C LYS A 265 -19.53 -4.02 -12.58
N GLU A 266 -19.94 -3.26 -11.56
CA GLU A 266 -20.90 -2.16 -11.66
C GLU A 266 -20.40 -1.10 -12.65
N PHE A 267 -19.14 -0.66 -12.53
CA PHE A 267 -18.58 0.37 -13.40
C PHE A 267 -18.09 -0.17 -14.76
N GLY A 268 -18.04 -1.48 -14.97
CA GLY A 268 -17.50 -2.11 -16.19
C GLY A 268 -16.01 -1.83 -16.36
N ILE A 269 -15.25 -2.02 -15.28
CA ILE A 269 -13.81 -1.73 -15.20
C ILE A 269 -13.01 -3.03 -15.28
N PRO A 270 -12.01 -3.14 -16.16
CA PRO A 270 -11.11 -4.30 -16.23
C PRO A 270 -10.19 -4.42 -15.01
N SER A 271 -9.69 -5.62 -14.78
CA SER A 271 -8.63 -5.89 -13.80
C SER A 271 -7.37 -5.10 -14.12
N TRP A 272 -6.60 -4.75 -13.09
CA TRP A 272 -5.22 -4.30 -13.22
C TRP A 272 -4.32 -5.25 -14.02
N SER A 273 -4.67 -6.55 -14.05
CA SER A 273 -3.96 -7.61 -14.79
C SER A 273 -4.42 -7.79 -16.24
N ASP A 274 -5.50 -7.14 -16.67
CA ASP A 274 -6.06 -7.36 -18.00
C ASP A 274 -5.28 -6.66 -19.11
N LYS A 275 -5.20 -7.34 -20.27
CA LYS A 275 -4.50 -6.82 -21.45
C LYS A 275 -5.29 -5.70 -22.17
N ALA A 276 -6.62 -5.73 -22.12
CA ALA A 276 -7.50 -4.80 -22.82
C ALA A 276 -8.75 -4.43 -22.00
N TRP A 277 -9.47 -3.39 -22.42
CA TRP A 277 -10.61 -2.87 -21.67
C TRP A 277 -11.79 -3.84 -21.59
N GLU A 278 -12.05 -4.60 -22.67
CA GLU A 278 -13.19 -5.50 -22.78
C GLU A 278 -12.93 -6.89 -22.13
N CYS A 279 -11.95 -7.00 -21.24
CA CYS A 279 -11.52 -8.26 -20.61
C CYS A 279 -12.06 -8.47 -19.18
N TYR A 280 -12.99 -7.62 -18.71
CA TYR A 280 -13.50 -7.60 -17.33
C TYR A 280 -14.31 -8.85 -16.89
N GLU A 281 -14.50 -9.82 -17.78
CA GLU A 281 -15.19 -11.10 -17.53
C GLU A 281 -14.21 -12.25 -17.20
N ASN A 282 -12.90 -11.98 -17.16
CA ASN A 282 -11.89 -12.99 -16.84
C ASN A 282 -11.96 -13.46 -15.38
N GLU A 283 -11.91 -14.77 -15.16
CA GLU A 283 -11.55 -15.34 -13.86
C GLU A 283 -10.02 -15.29 -13.66
N PRO A 284 -9.50 -14.91 -12.47
CA PRO A 284 -10.23 -14.57 -11.24
C PRO A 284 -10.93 -13.21 -11.31
N THR A 285 -12.12 -13.14 -10.68
CA THR A 285 -12.93 -11.92 -10.59
C THR A 285 -12.10 -10.67 -10.24
N PRO A 286 -12.24 -9.54 -10.98
CA PRO A 286 -11.31 -8.41 -10.86
C PRO A 286 -11.53 -7.61 -9.57
N LEU A 287 -10.47 -7.40 -8.76
CA LEU A 287 -10.54 -6.73 -7.45
C LEU A 287 -10.09 -5.26 -7.43
N CYS A 288 -9.32 -4.84 -8.42
CA CYS A 288 -8.78 -3.50 -8.50
C CYS A 288 -8.42 -3.17 -9.96
N SER A 289 -8.44 -1.87 -10.29
CA SER A 289 -8.14 -1.40 -11.63
C SER A 289 -6.65 -1.15 -11.86
N ASN A 290 -5.91 -0.89 -10.78
CA ASN A 290 -4.50 -0.55 -10.84
C ASN A 290 -3.76 -0.89 -9.55
N VAL A 291 -2.44 -1.03 -9.70
CA VAL A 291 -1.50 -1.09 -8.59
C VAL A 291 -0.64 0.16 -8.61
N ILE A 292 -0.54 0.86 -7.48
CA ILE A 292 0.44 1.92 -7.27
C ILE A 292 1.63 1.32 -6.53
N VAL A 293 2.83 1.46 -7.09
CA VAL A 293 4.10 0.99 -6.49
C VAL A 293 4.93 2.19 -6.06
N THR A 294 5.38 2.17 -4.82
CA THR A 294 6.22 3.19 -4.18
C THR A 294 7.59 2.64 -3.83
N SER A 295 8.64 3.43 -4.04
CA SER A 295 10.02 3.06 -3.68
C SER A 295 10.91 4.28 -3.45
N ASN A 296 12.20 4.06 -3.15
CA ASN A 296 13.23 5.09 -3.04
C ASN A 296 12.88 6.16 -2.01
N ASP A 297 12.65 5.76 -0.75
CA ASP A 297 12.29 6.66 0.35
C ASP A 297 11.00 7.43 0.08
N PHE A 298 9.97 6.73 -0.40
CA PHE A 298 8.65 7.32 -0.58
C PHE A 298 8.05 7.74 0.76
N SER A 299 7.55 8.98 0.81
CA SER A 299 6.72 9.47 1.90
C SER A 299 5.66 10.43 1.37
N ASN A 300 4.58 10.59 2.13
CA ASN A 300 3.48 11.48 1.79
C ASN A 300 2.86 12.13 3.03
N GLN A 301 2.12 13.21 2.82
CA GLN A 301 1.31 13.83 3.85
C GLN A 301 0.12 12.94 4.21
N SER A 302 -0.38 13.06 5.43
CA SER A 302 -1.65 12.44 5.83
C SER A 302 -2.81 12.87 4.92
N HIS A 303 -3.62 11.88 4.56
CA HIS A 303 -4.84 12.00 3.77
C HIS A 303 -5.72 10.77 3.97
N CYS A 304 -7.00 10.89 3.61
CA CYS A 304 -7.78 9.75 3.16
C CYS A 304 -7.70 9.67 1.62
N ASP A 305 -7.85 8.47 1.08
CA ASP A 305 -8.07 8.29 -0.35
C ASP A 305 -9.45 8.81 -0.77
N LYS A 306 -9.67 8.87 -2.09
CA LYS A 306 -10.99 9.14 -2.69
C LYS A 306 -11.43 8.02 -3.63
N ASP A 307 -10.72 6.91 -3.62
CA ASP A 307 -10.90 5.80 -4.55
C ASP A 307 -12.19 5.02 -4.22
N LYS A 308 -12.63 4.14 -5.13
CA LYS A 308 -13.95 3.48 -5.03
C LYS A 308 -13.91 2.08 -4.44
N ASN A 309 -12.75 1.62 -3.98
CA ASN A 309 -12.64 0.42 -3.17
C ASN A 309 -13.06 0.70 -1.72
N ILE A 310 -13.82 -0.21 -1.12
CA ILE A 310 -14.17 -0.12 0.31
C ILE A 310 -12.92 -0.40 1.17
N PHE A 311 -12.08 -1.34 0.70
CA PHE A 311 -10.80 -1.63 1.30
C PHE A 311 -9.68 -1.58 0.26
N THR A 312 -8.59 -0.87 0.58
CA THR A 312 -7.33 -0.94 -0.14
C THR A 312 -6.52 -2.10 0.42
N TYR A 313 -5.96 -2.91 -0.48
CA TYR A 313 -4.98 -3.94 -0.15
C TYR A 313 -3.58 -3.46 -0.51
N GLY A 314 -2.57 -3.77 0.30
CA GLY A 314 -1.20 -3.35 0.04
C GLY A 314 -0.15 -4.26 0.64
N ILE A 315 1.05 -4.20 0.08
CA ILE A 315 2.20 -5.04 0.43
C ILE A 315 3.41 -4.14 0.68
N PHE A 316 4.15 -4.39 1.75
CA PHE A 316 5.33 -3.61 2.14
C PHE A 316 6.50 -4.55 2.51
N SER A 317 7.71 -4.22 2.07
CA SER A 317 8.94 -4.96 2.39
C SER A 317 10.17 -4.14 2.02
N TYR A 318 11.31 -4.40 2.66
CA TYR A 318 12.60 -3.95 2.11
C TYR A 318 13.01 -4.88 0.96
N ILE A 319 13.63 -4.32 -0.08
CA ILE A 319 14.04 -5.04 -1.30
C ILE A 319 15.46 -4.68 -1.72
N ASP A 320 16.13 -5.62 -2.43
CA ASP A 320 17.27 -5.29 -3.27
C ASP A 320 16.83 -4.40 -4.44
N ARG A 321 17.59 -3.34 -4.73
CA ARG A 321 17.26 -2.33 -5.74
C ARG A 321 17.47 -2.79 -7.18
N THR A 322 18.24 -3.86 -7.38
CA THR A 322 18.60 -4.42 -8.68
C THR A 322 17.58 -5.46 -9.11
N THR A 323 17.25 -6.40 -8.22
CA THR A 323 16.32 -7.51 -8.51
C THR A 323 14.89 -7.20 -8.09
N GLY A 324 14.68 -6.44 -7.02
CA GLY A 324 13.40 -6.31 -6.35
C GLY A 324 13.12 -7.40 -5.30
N THR A 325 14.07 -8.33 -5.08
CA THR A 325 13.92 -9.44 -4.13
C THR A 325 13.77 -8.88 -2.72
N PRO A 326 12.78 -9.33 -1.93
CA PRO A 326 12.68 -8.97 -0.52
C PRO A 326 13.97 -9.30 0.24
N ILE A 327 14.38 -8.40 1.13
CA ILE A 327 15.56 -8.54 2.00
C ILE A 327 15.21 -8.11 3.43
N LEU A 328 16.12 -8.39 4.37
CA LEU A 328 16.03 -7.83 5.71
C LEU A 328 16.16 -6.29 5.66
N PRO A 329 15.49 -5.55 6.57
CA PRO A 329 15.69 -4.12 6.73
C PRO A 329 17.18 -3.78 6.99
N PRO A 330 17.67 -2.61 6.51
CA PRO A 330 19.07 -2.20 6.70
C PRO A 330 19.43 -1.90 8.16
N SER A 331 18.42 -1.66 9.01
CA SER A 331 18.53 -1.45 10.45
C SER A 331 17.25 -1.93 11.12
N SER A 332 17.34 -2.34 12.38
CA SER A 332 16.21 -2.71 13.24
C SER A 332 15.68 -1.52 14.07
N THR A 333 15.82 -0.29 13.56
CA THR A 333 15.26 0.93 14.16
C THR A 333 13.80 1.16 13.72
N ARG A 334 13.07 1.95 14.51
CA ARG A 334 11.75 2.50 14.13
C ARG A 334 11.92 3.80 13.35
N GLY A 335 10.84 4.25 12.71
CA GLY A 335 10.79 5.58 12.06
C GLY A 335 10.53 5.54 10.55
N HIS A 336 10.38 4.35 9.95
CA HIS A 336 9.81 4.20 8.61
C HIS A 336 8.63 3.23 8.71
N GLY A 337 7.45 3.66 8.25
CA GLY A 337 6.23 2.89 8.48
C GLY A 337 4.97 3.45 7.83
N LEU A 338 3.90 2.67 7.84
CA LEU A 338 2.54 3.11 7.52
C LEU A 338 1.90 3.66 8.81
N ARG A 339 1.49 4.92 8.77
CA ARG A 339 1.06 5.73 9.92
C ARG A 339 -0.44 5.99 9.87
N PHE A 340 -1.16 5.68 10.95
CA PHE A 340 -2.57 6.02 11.15
C PHE A 340 -2.68 7.12 12.23
N PRO A 341 -2.53 8.42 11.87
CA PRO A 341 -2.39 9.52 12.84
C PRO A 341 -3.50 9.60 13.88
N GLU A 342 -4.77 9.45 13.48
CA GLU A 342 -5.92 9.54 14.40
C GLU A 342 -5.87 8.53 15.55
N TYR A 343 -5.30 7.35 15.31
CA TYR A 343 -5.21 6.25 16.28
C TYR A 343 -3.86 6.18 16.97
N ASP A 344 -2.97 7.14 16.70
CA ASP A 344 -1.58 7.19 17.17
C ASP A 344 -0.87 5.80 17.12
N CYS A 345 -0.96 5.18 15.94
CA CYS A 345 -0.39 3.87 15.61
C CYS A 345 0.49 3.94 14.35
N ASN A 346 1.58 3.16 14.37
CA ASN A 346 2.48 2.87 13.25
C ASN A 346 2.44 1.38 12.94
N ILE A 347 2.67 1.02 11.68
CA ILE A 347 3.19 -0.29 11.28
C ILE A 347 4.64 -0.03 10.86
N GLU A 348 5.59 -0.50 11.65
CA GLU A 348 7.01 -0.23 11.46
C GLU A 348 7.63 -1.20 10.45
N PHE A 349 8.33 -0.67 9.45
CA PHE A 349 9.00 -1.45 8.42
C PHE A 349 10.41 -1.88 8.83
N GLY A 350 11.13 -1.05 9.60
CA GLY A 350 12.48 -1.36 10.08
C GLY A 350 12.53 -2.48 11.13
N THR A 351 11.56 -2.50 12.06
CA THR A 351 11.47 -3.53 13.11
C THR A 351 10.67 -4.78 12.71
N THR A 352 10.41 -5.00 11.41
CA THR A 352 9.57 -6.11 10.90
C THR A 352 10.22 -6.80 9.70
N PRO A 353 11.12 -7.80 9.91
CA PRO A 353 11.91 -8.42 8.86
C PRO A 353 11.11 -9.45 8.05
N GLY A 354 10.45 -8.98 6.99
CA GLY A 354 9.66 -9.82 6.08
C GLY A 354 8.73 -9.01 5.19
N ILE A 355 7.59 -9.62 4.85
CA ILE A 355 6.56 -9.02 4.00
C ILE A 355 5.33 -8.73 4.86
N ILE A 356 4.87 -7.48 4.84
CA ILE A 356 3.67 -7.04 5.54
C ILE A 356 2.56 -6.81 4.52
N GLU A 357 1.46 -7.54 4.67
CA GLU A 357 0.22 -7.33 3.92
C GLU A 357 -0.77 -6.56 4.79
N VAL A 358 -1.41 -5.53 4.23
CA VAL A 358 -2.37 -4.66 4.93
C VAL A 358 -3.66 -4.59 4.12
N LEU A 359 -4.81 -4.79 4.77
CA LEU A 359 -6.12 -4.47 4.22
C LEU A 359 -6.76 -3.35 5.08
N TRP A 360 -6.98 -2.15 4.53
CA TRP A 360 -7.47 -1.00 5.30
C TRP A 360 -8.55 -0.20 4.57
N LYS A 361 -9.44 0.43 5.35
CA LYS A 361 -10.45 1.38 4.84
C LYS A 361 -9.80 2.72 4.51
N SER A 362 -9.10 2.80 3.37
CA SER A 362 -8.23 3.95 3.04
C SER A 362 -8.99 5.27 2.79
N ASN A 363 -10.30 5.21 2.51
CA ASN A 363 -11.19 6.36 2.42
C ASN A 363 -11.67 6.87 3.81
N ASP A 364 -11.83 5.98 4.79
CA ASP A 364 -12.45 6.27 6.09
C ASP A 364 -11.43 6.66 7.17
N ILE A 365 -10.15 6.39 6.92
CA ILE A 365 -9.09 6.46 7.92
C ILE A 365 -7.90 7.21 7.32
N ALA A 366 -7.55 8.33 7.94
CA ALA A 366 -6.39 9.11 7.54
C ALA A 366 -5.13 8.25 7.71
N HIS A 367 -4.29 8.22 6.68
CA HIS A 367 -3.05 7.44 6.67
C HIS A 367 -1.93 8.13 5.86
N HIS A 368 -0.69 7.70 6.06
CA HIS A 368 0.47 8.08 5.23
C HIS A 368 1.68 7.18 5.49
N THR A 369 2.67 7.23 4.60
CA THR A 369 4.00 6.65 4.78
C THR A 369 4.93 7.71 5.40
N ILE A 370 5.52 7.39 6.54
CA ILE A 370 6.54 8.21 7.22
C ILE A 370 7.83 8.19 6.37
N GLY A 371 8.55 9.31 6.23
CA GLY A 371 9.88 9.31 5.60
C GLY A 371 10.92 8.58 6.47
N PRO A 372 11.81 7.74 5.89
CA PRO A 372 12.76 6.97 6.67
C PRO A 372 13.83 7.84 7.35
N THR A 373 14.28 7.39 8.52
CA THR A 373 15.49 7.89 9.21
C THR A 373 16.74 7.49 8.43
N GLU A 374 17.91 8.06 8.77
CA GLU A 374 19.17 7.81 8.04
C GLU A 374 19.53 6.32 7.95
N GLU A 375 19.27 5.54 9.01
CA GLU A 375 19.57 4.10 9.08
C GLU A 375 18.60 3.26 8.23
N LEU A 376 17.44 3.82 7.86
CA LEU A 376 16.36 3.16 7.14
C LEU A 376 16.21 3.62 5.68
N LYS A 377 17.02 4.60 5.26
CA LYS A 377 17.03 5.16 3.91
C LYS A 377 17.54 4.20 2.84
N SER A 378 17.17 4.48 1.60
CA SER A 378 17.53 3.70 0.44
C SER A 378 18.99 3.91 0.06
N THR A 379 19.79 2.85 0.18
CA THR A 379 21.21 2.85 -0.20
C THR A 379 21.37 2.62 -1.71
N LYS A 380 22.58 2.33 -2.21
CA LYS A 380 22.78 1.89 -3.60
C LYS A 380 22.17 0.51 -3.88
N THR A 381 22.09 -0.36 -2.87
CA THR A 381 21.66 -1.76 -2.97
C THR A 381 20.27 -2.00 -2.39
N SER A 382 19.83 -1.25 -1.37
CA SER A 382 18.55 -1.48 -0.68
C SER A 382 17.55 -0.32 -0.84
N THR A 383 16.26 -0.63 -0.90
CA THR A 383 15.17 0.36 -0.80
C THR A 383 13.93 -0.25 -0.16
N HIS A 384 13.05 0.56 0.41
CA HIS A 384 11.73 0.08 0.83
C HIS A 384 10.77 0.04 -0.37
N PHE A 385 10.14 -1.11 -0.58
CA PHE A 385 9.03 -1.31 -1.51
C PHE A 385 7.70 -1.17 -0.76
N GLY A 386 6.76 -0.45 -1.36
CA GLY A 386 5.35 -0.53 -1.01
C GLY A 386 4.50 -0.64 -2.26
N CYS A 387 3.36 -1.29 -2.18
CA CYS A 387 2.32 -1.17 -3.20
C CYS A 387 0.91 -1.13 -2.62
N SER A 388 -0.03 -0.54 -3.36
CA SER A 388 -1.46 -0.55 -3.07
C SER A 388 -2.27 -0.91 -4.31
N PHE A 389 -3.27 -1.77 -4.13
CA PHE A 389 -4.21 -2.26 -5.14
C PHE A 389 -5.52 -1.48 -4.97
N GLN A 390 -5.91 -0.71 -6.00
CA GLN A 390 -6.91 0.37 -5.90
C GLN A 390 -7.92 0.37 -7.05
N ILE A 391 -9.11 0.93 -6.81
CA ILE A 391 -10.14 1.25 -7.82
C ILE A 391 -10.16 2.77 -8.03
N SER A 392 -9.40 3.26 -9.01
CA SER A 392 -9.16 4.70 -9.12
C SER A 392 -10.45 5.50 -9.37
N HIS A 393 -10.75 6.47 -8.51
CA HIS A 393 -11.91 7.37 -8.68
C HIS A 393 -11.96 8.01 -10.07
N ARG A 394 -10.81 8.49 -10.55
CA ARG A 394 -10.70 9.13 -11.87
C ARG A 394 -10.97 8.16 -13.02
N LEU A 395 -10.74 6.86 -12.82
CA LEU A 395 -11.11 5.83 -13.77
C LEU A 395 -12.63 5.57 -13.73
N VAL A 396 -13.22 5.44 -12.55
CA VAL A 396 -14.67 5.24 -12.36
C VAL A 396 -15.47 6.35 -13.06
N SER A 397 -15.13 7.63 -12.83
CA SER A 397 -15.81 8.76 -13.51
C SER A 397 -15.64 8.79 -15.04
N ARG A 398 -14.77 7.93 -15.61
CA ARG A 398 -14.58 7.73 -17.06
C ARG A 398 -15.28 6.45 -17.52
N ALA A 399 -15.23 5.39 -16.71
CA ALA A 399 -15.87 4.10 -16.94
C ALA A 399 -17.40 4.23 -17.03
N VAL A 400 -18.05 4.98 -16.13
CA VAL A 400 -19.49 5.28 -16.19
C VAL A 400 -19.91 5.88 -17.54
N ARG A 401 -19.06 6.73 -18.15
CA ARG A 401 -19.30 7.28 -19.49
C ARG A 401 -19.01 6.28 -20.60
N LEU A 402 -17.99 5.44 -20.46
CA LEU A 402 -17.67 4.37 -21.41
C LEU A 402 -18.74 3.28 -21.44
N LYS A 403 -19.36 2.95 -20.29
CA LYS A 403 -20.42 1.94 -20.17
C LYS A 403 -21.63 2.24 -21.06
N LYS A 404 -21.96 3.53 -21.25
CA LYS A 404 -23.05 4.03 -22.12
C LYS A 404 -22.73 4.00 -23.64
N LEU A 405 -21.54 3.57 -24.05
CA LEU A 405 -21.11 3.57 -25.46
C LEU A 405 -21.10 2.18 -26.07
N SER A 406 -21.23 2.10 -27.39
CA SER A 406 -21.09 0.82 -28.11
C SER A 406 -19.66 0.28 -28.04
N LYS A 407 -19.48 -1.05 -28.21
CA LYS A 407 -18.15 -1.71 -28.17
C LYS A 407 -17.12 -1.05 -29.10
N ALA A 408 -17.54 -0.65 -30.31
CA ALA A 408 -16.69 0.06 -31.26
C ALA A 408 -16.30 1.48 -30.78
N GLN A 409 -17.20 2.19 -30.09
CA GLN A 409 -16.92 3.49 -29.50
C GLN A 409 -16.03 3.37 -28.25
N LYS A 410 -16.23 2.36 -27.40
CA LYS A 410 -15.34 2.02 -26.27
C LYS A 410 -13.92 1.81 -26.77
N LEU A 411 -13.72 0.89 -27.72
CA LEU A 411 -12.40 0.61 -28.32
C LEU A 411 -11.71 1.88 -28.86
N LYS A 412 -12.44 2.74 -29.58
CA LYS A 412 -11.93 4.04 -30.05
C LYS A 412 -11.49 4.96 -28.90
N ARG A 413 -12.17 4.94 -27.75
CA ARG A 413 -11.90 5.80 -26.58
C ARG A 413 -11.02 5.18 -25.49
N THR A 414 -10.73 3.88 -25.53
CA THR A 414 -9.80 3.22 -24.59
C THR A 414 -8.41 3.05 -25.20
N MET A 415 -7.37 2.89 -24.38
CA MET A 415 -6.02 2.60 -24.87
C MET A 415 -5.38 1.43 -24.12
N ASN A 416 -5.15 0.32 -24.80
CA ASN A 416 -4.46 -0.83 -24.23
C ASN A 416 -2.93 -0.66 -24.28
N GLN A 417 -2.19 -1.59 -23.66
CA GLN A 417 -0.74 -1.52 -23.57
C GLN A 417 -0.04 -1.63 -24.94
N GLU A 418 -0.56 -2.46 -25.84
CA GLU A 418 0.01 -2.64 -27.17
C GLU A 418 -0.14 -1.41 -28.06
N GLU A 419 -1.35 -0.85 -28.16
CA GLU A 419 -1.63 0.40 -28.86
C GLU A 419 -0.73 1.53 -28.36
N ARG A 420 -0.57 1.62 -27.04
CA ARG A 420 0.28 2.61 -26.36
C ARG A 420 1.76 2.42 -26.70
N SER A 421 2.21 1.20 -26.97
CA SER A 421 3.56 0.90 -27.45
C SER A 421 3.71 1.19 -28.95
N ARG A 422 2.77 0.73 -29.80
CA ARG A 422 2.76 0.96 -31.25
C ARG A 422 2.75 2.45 -31.62
N GLN A 423 1.98 3.27 -30.90
CA GLN A 423 1.97 4.73 -31.09
C GLN A 423 3.31 5.42 -30.77
N LYS A 424 4.13 4.86 -29.87
CA LYS A 424 5.46 5.41 -29.57
C LYS A 424 6.45 5.12 -30.68
N THR A 425 6.43 3.91 -31.23
CA THR A 425 7.26 3.53 -32.38
C THR A 425 6.99 4.44 -33.57
N HIS A 426 5.71 4.64 -33.93
CA HIS A 426 5.31 5.55 -35.01
C HIS A 426 5.81 6.99 -34.80
N LYS A 427 5.66 7.55 -33.59
CA LYS A 427 6.17 8.90 -33.27
C LYS A 427 7.70 8.99 -33.32
N LYS A 428 8.42 7.92 -32.95
CA LYS A 428 9.89 7.86 -33.03
C LYS A 428 10.37 7.80 -34.49
N THR A 429 9.72 7.00 -35.33
CA THR A 429 10.01 6.90 -36.76
C THR A 429 9.72 8.23 -37.47
N LYS A 430 8.53 8.83 -37.23
CA LYS A 430 8.18 10.14 -37.81
C LYS A 430 9.18 11.23 -37.44
N LYS A 431 9.57 11.34 -36.16
CA LYS A 431 10.59 12.31 -35.72
C LYS A 431 11.96 12.05 -36.38
N LYS A 432 12.38 10.80 -36.57
CA LYS A 432 13.60 10.47 -37.32
C LYS A 432 13.51 10.92 -38.79
N SER A 433 12.39 10.66 -39.47
CA SER A 433 12.21 11.10 -40.85
C SER A 433 12.13 12.63 -41.02
N GLU A 434 11.57 13.35 -40.04
CA GLU A 434 11.53 14.82 -40.04
C GLU A 434 12.91 15.44 -39.81
N ILE A 435 13.74 14.84 -38.95
CA ILE A 435 15.14 15.26 -38.77
C ILE A 435 15.95 14.98 -40.05
N SER A 436 15.83 13.78 -40.61
CA SER A 436 16.53 13.41 -41.86
C SER A 436 16.14 14.27 -43.08
N LYS A 437 14.96 14.93 -43.04
CA LYS A 437 14.50 15.87 -44.07
C LYS A 437 14.89 17.34 -43.80
N LYS A 438 15.52 17.63 -42.67
CA LYS A 438 16.08 18.95 -42.31
C LYS A 438 17.61 18.97 -42.27
N SER A 439 18.24 17.84 -42.56
CA SER A 439 19.70 17.66 -42.69
C SER A 439 20.11 17.35 -44.14
N LYS A 440 19.18 17.60 -45.07
CA LYS A 440 19.38 17.79 -46.50
C LYS A 440 18.77 19.15 -46.83
#